data_AF-A0A392MNN3-F1
#
_entry.id   AF-A0A392MNN3-F1
#
_cell.length_a   1.000
_cell.length_b   1.000
_cell.length_c   1.000
_cell.angle_alpha   90.00
_cell.angle_beta   90.00
_cell.angle_gamma   90.00
#
_symmetry.space_group_name_H-M   'P 1'
#
loop_
_entity.id
_entity.type
_entity.pdbx_description
1 polymer ?
#
loop_
_entity_poly.entity_id
_entity_poly.type
_entity_poly.pdbx_seq_one_letter_code
_entity_poly.pdbx_strand_id
1 'polypeptide(L)'
;MKVQIVVAWAISELAAHHPKCQDHFAQNNAIRLLVSHLAFETIQEHSKYAITNKQNMSSIHSLVMASNNNNNDSGKGVQEDDYKIINHPGTNQTSNQMHNVINNTIAMKGNNKKDTKEDSINNAIVKQNNNNNNNHVSIAGTSIKGREFEDPRTKAQMKAMSARALWQLCRKNITICHTITESRALLCFAVLLEKGTDDVQHYSAMALMEITAVAAEHPELRRSAFKPTSPAAKAVVEQFLKVIEKGDSDDLLIPCVKAVGNLARTFRATETRFIAPLVRLLDEREPVISMEAAVSLIKFAESDNYLHETHCNAIIAAGGAKHLIQLVYFGEQMVQIPSLLLLCYIALHVPKNETLGQEEVLIVLEWCTKQAHLISEPRIEPILPEAKSRLELYQSRGRGFH
;
A
#
# COMPACT_ATOMS: atom_id res chain seq x y z
N MET A 1 -3.66 0.63 25.28
CA MET A 1 -4.17 0.25 23.95
C MET A 1 -5.69 0.17 23.88
N LYS A 2 -6.42 -0.47 24.81
CA LYS A 2 -7.90 -0.65 24.74
C LYS A 2 -8.72 0.58 24.29
N VAL A 3 -8.47 1.78 24.84
CA VAL A 3 -9.15 3.02 24.39
C VAL A 3 -8.80 3.40 22.93
N GLN A 4 -7.55 3.20 22.51
CA GLN A 4 -7.09 3.47 21.15
C GLN A 4 -7.76 2.53 20.12
N ILE A 5 -8.09 1.30 20.52
CA ILE A 5 -8.86 0.35 19.69
C ILE A 5 -10.26 0.91 19.40
N VAL A 6 -10.97 1.36 20.45
CA VAL A 6 -12.31 1.95 20.31
C VAL A 6 -12.28 3.24 19.48
N VAL A 7 -11.25 4.08 19.65
CA VAL A 7 -11.06 5.29 18.83
C VAL A 7 -10.78 4.95 17.37
N ALA A 8 -9.92 3.97 17.07
CA ALA A 8 -9.65 3.54 15.69
C ALA A 8 -10.90 2.93 15.03
N TRP A 9 -11.67 2.12 15.77
CA TRP A 9 -12.98 1.63 15.32
C TRP A 9 -13.93 2.79 15.01
N ALA A 10 -14.11 3.75 15.93
CA ALA A 10 -15.00 4.89 15.74
C ALA A 10 -14.60 5.77 14.54
N ILE A 11 -13.29 5.99 14.33
CA ILE A 11 -12.76 6.67 13.14
C ILE A 11 -13.16 5.91 11.85
N SER A 12 -13.07 4.57 11.87
CA SER A 12 -13.44 3.75 10.71
C SER A 12 -14.96 3.77 10.43
N GLU A 13 -15.82 3.78 11.45
CA GLU A 13 -17.27 3.91 11.29
C GLU A 13 -17.66 5.30 10.74
N LEU A 14 -17.06 6.36 11.30
CA LEU A 14 -17.28 7.73 10.85
C LEU A 14 -16.85 7.91 9.38
N ALA A 15 -15.68 7.40 9.01
CA ALA A 15 -15.19 7.48 7.63
C ALA A 15 -16.04 6.66 6.64
N ALA A 16 -16.54 5.50 7.04
CA ALA A 16 -17.39 4.66 6.20
C ALA A 16 -18.76 5.30 5.90
N HIS A 17 -19.40 5.93 6.90
CA HIS A 17 -20.74 6.51 6.77
C HIS A 17 -20.73 7.99 6.35
N HIS A 18 -19.67 8.74 6.64
CA HIS A 18 -19.57 10.17 6.40
C HIS A 18 -18.23 10.57 5.76
N PRO A 19 -17.95 10.24 4.47
CA PRO A 19 -16.65 10.46 3.84
C PRO A 19 -16.06 11.89 3.98
N LYS A 20 -16.90 12.92 4.13
CA LYS A 20 -16.46 14.30 4.42
C LYS A 20 -15.63 14.46 5.71
N CYS A 21 -15.67 13.50 6.64
CA CYS A 21 -14.81 13.51 7.83
C CYS A 21 -13.39 12.98 7.58
N GLN A 22 -13.12 12.34 6.43
CA GLN A 22 -11.79 11.82 6.07
C GLN A 22 -10.73 12.93 6.16
N ASP A 23 -10.96 14.07 5.51
CA ASP A 23 -10.02 15.19 5.47
C ASP A 23 -9.81 15.82 6.85
N HIS A 24 -10.86 15.86 7.68
CA HIS A 24 -10.78 16.32 9.07
C HIS A 24 -9.87 15.41 9.92
N PHE A 25 -9.93 14.09 9.71
CA PHE A 25 -9.00 13.14 10.35
C PHE A 25 -7.57 13.24 9.79
N ALA A 26 -7.40 13.53 8.49
CA ALA A 26 -6.09 13.78 7.89
C ALA A 26 -5.41 15.01 8.51
N GLN A 27 -6.11 16.14 8.57
CA GLN A 27 -5.65 17.39 9.20
C GLN A 27 -5.25 17.17 10.67
N ASN A 28 -6.03 16.39 11.41
CA ASN A 28 -5.78 16.08 12.83
C ASN A 28 -4.78 14.93 13.05
N ASN A 29 -3.87 14.68 12.09
CA ASN A 29 -2.76 13.71 12.19
C ASN A 29 -3.18 12.24 12.41
N ALA A 30 -4.46 11.88 12.24
CA ALA A 30 -4.96 10.55 12.58
C ALA A 30 -4.24 9.44 11.78
N ILE A 31 -4.00 9.67 10.48
CA ILE A 31 -3.25 8.75 9.61
C ILE A 31 -1.89 8.37 10.21
N ARG A 32 -1.12 9.35 10.68
CA ARG A 32 0.21 9.14 11.27
C ARG A 32 0.15 8.32 12.57
N LEU A 33 -0.90 8.51 13.37
CA LEU A 33 -1.13 7.75 14.61
C LEU A 33 -1.55 6.30 14.31
N LEU A 34 -2.48 6.09 13.37
CA LEU A 34 -2.91 4.76 12.93
C LEU A 34 -1.74 3.97 12.32
N VAL A 35 -0.92 4.60 11.48
CA VAL A 35 0.31 3.98 10.93
C VAL A 35 1.34 3.69 12.04
N SER A 36 1.44 4.51 13.09
CA SER A 36 2.29 4.21 14.26
C SER A 36 1.82 2.94 15.00
N HIS A 37 0.51 2.76 15.16
CA HIS A 37 -0.06 1.54 15.74
C HIS A 37 0.11 0.31 14.82
N LEU A 38 0.00 0.49 13.50
CA LEU A 38 0.21 -0.55 12.51
C LEU A 38 1.68 -1.01 12.42
N ALA A 39 2.63 -0.08 12.59
CA ALA A 39 4.07 -0.35 12.50
C ALA A 39 4.67 -0.99 13.76
N PHE A 40 4.08 -0.76 14.94
CA PHE A 40 4.55 -1.25 16.23
C PHE A 40 4.68 -2.79 16.22
N GLU A 41 5.88 -3.31 16.52
CA GLU A 41 6.24 -4.74 16.44
C GLU A 41 6.08 -5.40 15.03
N THR A 42 5.64 -4.66 14.01
CA THR A 42 5.47 -5.14 12.63
C THR A 42 6.75 -4.96 11.79
N ILE A 43 7.45 -3.84 11.99
CA ILE A 43 8.75 -3.57 11.37
C ILE A 43 9.77 -3.40 12.49
N GLN A 44 10.65 -4.38 12.69
CA GLN A 44 11.78 -4.24 13.61
C GLN A 44 12.72 -3.11 13.11
N GLU A 45 13.11 -2.20 13.99
CA GLU A 45 13.92 -1.02 13.65
C GLU A 45 15.39 -1.37 13.30
N HIS A 46 15.77 -2.64 13.44
CA HIS A 46 17.06 -3.21 13.02
C HIS A 46 16.92 -4.25 11.88
N SER A 47 15.76 -4.36 11.24
CA SER A 47 15.54 -5.30 10.12
C SER A 47 15.90 -4.72 8.74
N LYS A 48 16.08 -5.62 7.78
CA LYS A 48 16.68 -5.43 6.43
C LYS A 48 15.98 -4.42 5.49
N TYR A 49 14.96 -3.71 5.97
CA TYR A 49 14.12 -2.76 5.22
C TYR A 49 14.02 -1.38 5.89
N ALA A 50 14.92 -1.05 6.82
CA ALA A 50 14.98 0.25 7.46
C ALA A 50 15.33 1.38 6.47
N ILE A 51 14.30 2.07 5.96
CA ILE A 51 14.47 3.35 5.28
C ILE A 51 15.05 4.34 6.30
N THR A 52 16.23 4.90 6.02
CA THR A 52 16.97 5.76 6.93
C THR A 52 16.25 7.10 7.13
N ASN A 53 15.53 7.21 8.24
CA ASN A 53 14.79 8.41 8.59
C ASN A 53 15.75 9.56 8.95
N LYS A 54 16.09 10.40 7.97
CA LYS A 54 17.11 11.48 8.07
C LYS A 54 16.92 12.46 9.24
N GLN A 55 15.73 12.52 9.84
CA GLN A 55 15.44 13.41 10.97
C GLN A 55 16.02 12.93 12.32
N ASN A 56 16.46 11.68 12.45
CA ASN A 56 16.95 11.13 13.74
C ASN A 56 18.46 11.30 14.00
N MET A 57 19.20 12.10 13.21
CA MET A 57 20.63 12.35 13.44
C MET A 57 20.95 13.34 14.58
N SER A 58 19.95 13.78 15.35
CA SER A 58 20.13 14.66 16.53
C SER A 58 20.63 13.93 17.79
N SER A 59 21.58 13.00 17.64
CA SER A 59 22.23 12.30 18.77
C SER A 59 23.60 12.92 19.06
N ILE A 60 23.76 13.43 20.29
CA ILE A 60 24.99 14.07 20.78
C ILE A 60 26.22 13.15 20.64
N HIS A 61 26.02 11.83 20.64
CA HIS A 61 27.08 10.83 20.58
C HIS A 61 27.86 10.77 19.26
N SER A 62 27.38 11.40 18.19
CA SER A 62 28.02 11.39 16.87
C SER A 62 29.06 12.50 16.65
N LEU A 63 29.12 13.54 17.49
CA LEU A 63 30.04 14.67 17.29
C LEU A 63 31.51 14.37 17.67
N VAL A 64 31.75 13.38 18.53
CA VAL A 64 33.06 13.14 19.15
C VAL A 64 34.08 12.49 18.20
N MET A 65 33.63 11.88 17.10
CA MET A 65 34.51 11.23 16.11
C MET A 65 35.04 12.17 15.01
N ALA A 66 34.69 13.46 15.03
CA ALA A 66 34.94 14.40 13.94
C ALA A 66 35.95 15.52 14.30
N SER A 67 37.04 15.18 15.00
CA SER A 67 38.07 16.18 15.37
C SER A 67 39.47 15.59 15.61
N ASN A 68 40.14 15.10 14.55
CA ASN A 68 41.62 15.14 14.52
C ASN A 68 42.24 15.12 13.10
N ASN A 69 43.38 15.81 13.00
CA ASN A 69 44.26 16.13 11.85
C ASN A 69 44.93 14.88 11.18
N ASN A 70 45.55 14.89 9.98
CA ASN A 70 45.76 15.94 8.94
C ASN A 70 46.29 15.39 7.57
N ASN A 71 46.23 16.26 6.55
CA ASN A 71 47.19 16.50 5.43
C ASN A 71 47.33 15.59 4.17
N ASN A 72 47.37 16.31 3.02
CA ASN A 72 48.05 16.05 1.71
C ASN A 72 47.47 14.95 0.78
N ASP A 73 47.51 15.06 -0.58
CA ASP A 73 48.14 16.05 -1.49
C ASP A 73 47.34 16.31 -2.81
N SER A 74 47.60 17.47 -3.43
CA SER A 74 47.51 17.93 -4.86
C SER A 74 46.66 17.23 -5.94
N GLY A 75 45.99 18.02 -6.83
CA GLY A 75 45.44 17.43 -8.08
C GLY A 75 44.61 18.19 -9.17
N LYS A 76 44.64 19.53 -9.33
CA LYS A 76 44.14 20.35 -10.51
C LYS A 76 42.80 19.99 -11.23
N GLY A 77 41.84 20.93 -11.39
CA GLY A 77 40.57 20.62 -12.12
C GLY A 77 39.65 21.70 -12.77
N VAL A 78 39.81 23.02 -12.55
CA VAL A 78 39.21 24.15 -13.33
C VAL A 78 37.66 24.21 -13.54
N GLN A 79 37.02 25.16 -12.83
CA GLN A 79 35.85 26.03 -13.19
C GLN A 79 34.48 25.39 -13.52
N GLU A 80 33.39 25.70 -12.78
CA GLU A 80 32.48 26.89 -12.87
C GLU A 80 31.59 26.84 -14.14
N ASP A 81 30.26 27.00 -14.06
CA ASP A 81 29.57 28.24 -13.67
C ASP A 81 28.72 28.23 -12.38
N ASP A 82 28.27 29.43 -12.02
CA ASP A 82 27.74 29.89 -10.73
C ASP A 82 26.21 30.13 -10.73
N TYR A 83 25.57 30.02 -9.55
CA TYR A 83 24.44 30.88 -9.15
C TYR A 83 24.33 30.93 -7.60
N LYS A 84 24.81 32.03 -7.01
CA LYS A 84 24.78 32.28 -5.55
C LYS A 84 23.38 32.44 -4.96
N ILE A 85 23.18 31.87 -3.76
CA ILE A 85 22.09 32.26 -2.85
C ILE A 85 22.55 33.49 -2.05
N ILE A 86 21.73 34.55 -2.05
CA ILE A 86 22.00 35.81 -1.35
C ILE A 86 21.49 35.73 0.10
N ASN A 87 22.37 36.02 1.06
CA ASN A 87 21.98 36.22 2.45
C ASN A 87 21.40 37.62 2.67
N HIS A 88 20.15 37.71 3.13
CA HIS A 88 19.56 38.95 3.65
C HIS A 88 19.53 38.96 5.19
N PRO A 89 19.99 40.03 5.86
CA PRO A 89 20.02 40.09 7.31
C PRO A 89 18.74 40.69 7.92
N GLY A 90 18.26 40.06 9.00
CA GLY A 90 17.58 40.76 10.10
C GLY A 90 16.04 40.90 10.04
N THR A 91 15.37 40.13 10.90
CA THR A 91 14.42 40.69 11.88
C THR A 91 14.27 39.74 13.07
N ASN A 92 13.78 40.25 14.21
CA ASN A 92 13.87 39.60 15.52
C ASN A 92 12.54 38.97 15.97
N GLN A 93 12.64 37.90 16.78
CA GLN A 93 11.83 37.56 17.99
C GLN A 93 10.29 37.71 17.93
N THR A 94 9.47 36.75 18.35
CA THR A 94 9.34 36.30 19.76
C THR A 94 8.52 35.00 19.88
N SER A 95 9.00 33.98 20.61
CA SER A 95 8.13 32.87 21.09
C SER A 95 8.61 32.12 22.36
N ASN A 96 9.74 32.48 22.97
CA ASN A 96 10.36 31.68 24.06
C ASN A 96 10.23 32.27 25.48
N GLN A 97 9.55 33.41 25.66
CA GLN A 97 9.58 34.11 26.96
C GLN A 97 8.78 33.40 28.07
N MET A 98 7.75 32.61 27.76
CA MET A 98 6.91 31.95 28.77
C MET A 98 7.62 30.79 29.51
N HIS A 99 8.59 30.13 28.88
CA HIS A 99 9.32 29.00 29.49
C HIS A 99 10.29 29.43 30.61
N ASN A 100 10.92 30.59 30.47
CA ASN A 100 11.92 31.06 31.45
C ASN A 100 11.29 31.53 32.78
N VAL A 101 10.05 32.02 32.76
CA VAL A 101 9.37 32.51 33.98
C VAL A 101 9.13 31.36 34.97
N ILE A 102 8.66 30.21 34.46
CA ILE A 102 8.30 29.03 35.27
C ILE A 102 9.53 28.48 36.01
N ASN A 103 10.67 28.34 35.32
CA ASN A 103 11.92 27.86 35.92
C ASN A 103 12.40 28.79 37.05
N ASN A 104 12.35 30.11 36.85
CA ASN A 104 12.81 31.07 37.86
C ASN A 104 11.87 31.14 39.08
N THR A 105 10.55 30.99 38.90
CA THR A 105 9.60 31.00 40.04
C THR A 105 9.77 29.79 40.96
N ILE A 106 10.14 28.61 40.41
CA ILE A 106 10.38 27.41 41.23
C ILE A 106 11.70 27.54 42.02
N ALA A 107 12.72 28.18 41.46
CA ALA A 107 14.02 28.35 42.10
C ALA A 107 13.99 29.20 43.39
N MET A 108 13.02 30.11 43.57
CA MET A 108 12.97 31.01 44.74
C MET A 108 12.22 30.43 45.96
N LYS A 109 11.56 29.27 45.86
CA LYS A 109 10.73 28.71 46.96
C LYS A 109 11.45 27.64 47.79
N GLY A 110 12.77 27.75 47.89
CA GLY A 110 13.66 26.73 48.47
C GLY A 110 14.39 27.11 49.76
N ASN A 111 13.93 28.11 50.53
CA ASN A 111 14.64 28.49 51.76
C ASN A 111 13.71 29.00 52.88
N ASN A 112 13.50 28.17 53.91
CA ASN A 112 13.27 28.57 55.31
C ASN A 112 13.14 27.32 56.21
N LYS A 113 14.11 27.13 57.11
CA LYS A 113 13.98 26.32 58.32
C LYS A 113 14.28 27.21 59.52
N LYS A 114 13.61 26.97 60.64
CA LYS A 114 14.07 27.38 61.97
C LYS A 114 13.93 26.23 62.95
N ASP A 115 14.87 26.23 63.87
CA ASP A 115 15.29 25.15 64.76
C ASP A 115 14.27 24.77 65.82
N THR A 116 14.34 23.53 66.29
CA THR A 116 14.62 23.31 67.72
C THR A 116 15.38 22.00 67.94
N LYS A 117 16.03 21.89 69.11
CA LYS A 117 16.86 20.76 69.55
C LYS A 117 15.98 19.62 70.13
N GLU A 118 16.43 18.47 70.65
CA GLU A 118 17.73 17.82 70.97
C GLU A 118 17.43 16.27 70.93
N ASP A 119 18.29 15.24 71.04
CA ASP A 119 19.72 15.07 71.31
C ASP A 119 20.23 13.64 70.88
N SER A 120 21.53 13.40 71.02
CA SER A 120 22.21 12.12 71.43
C SER A 120 22.13 10.80 70.62
N ILE A 121 23.31 10.44 70.09
CA ILE A 121 24.05 9.15 70.26
C ILE A 121 23.93 7.98 69.22
N ASN A 122 25.13 7.61 68.70
CA ASN A 122 25.63 6.33 68.12
C ASN A 122 25.25 5.81 66.70
N ASN A 123 26.29 5.83 65.84
CA ASN A 123 26.83 4.73 65.02
C ASN A 123 25.91 3.78 64.21
N ALA A 124 25.92 3.94 62.88
CA ALA A 124 26.29 2.87 61.93
C ALA A 124 26.63 3.44 60.53
N ILE A 125 27.67 2.94 59.87
CA ILE A 125 27.97 3.27 58.45
C ILE A 125 27.39 2.17 57.55
N VAL A 126 26.29 2.47 56.87
CA VAL A 126 25.78 1.66 55.75
C VAL A 126 25.34 2.61 54.62
N LYS A 127 25.95 2.48 53.44
CA LYS A 127 25.53 3.19 52.23
C LYS A 127 24.33 2.47 51.58
N GLN A 128 23.14 3.07 51.64
CA GLN A 128 22.02 2.73 50.77
C GLN A 128 21.61 3.96 49.94
N ASN A 129 21.71 3.85 48.61
CA ASN A 129 21.30 4.89 47.68
C ASN A 129 19.77 4.83 47.45
N ASN A 130 18.99 5.47 48.33
CA ASN A 130 17.57 5.69 48.07
C ASN A 130 17.37 6.86 47.10
N ASN A 131 17.41 6.58 45.79
CA ASN A 131 16.97 7.51 44.75
C ASN A 131 15.44 7.63 44.76
N ASN A 132 14.91 8.57 45.57
CA ASN A 132 13.52 9.01 45.50
C ASN A 132 13.26 9.77 44.18
N ASN A 133 13.08 9.03 43.08
CA ASN A 133 12.54 9.59 41.85
C ASN A 133 11.04 9.89 42.07
N ASN A 134 10.73 11.16 42.30
CA ASN A 134 9.36 11.67 42.22
C ASN A 134 8.80 11.40 40.82
N ASN A 135 7.92 10.40 40.70
CA ASN A 135 7.24 10.07 39.45
C ASN A 135 6.26 11.19 39.08
N HIS A 136 6.74 12.20 38.37
CA HIS A 136 5.90 13.13 37.64
C HIS A 136 5.14 12.36 36.56
N VAL A 137 3.87 12.03 36.84
CA VAL A 137 2.98 11.29 35.93
C VAL A 137 2.64 12.18 34.72
N SER A 138 3.53 12.18 33.74
CA SER A 138 3.28 12.82 32.45
C SER A 138 2.18 12.05 31.72
N ILE A 139 1.08 12.72 31.38
CA ILE A 139 -0.11 12.14 30.73
C ILE A 139 0.11 11.87 29.23
N ALA A 140 1.30 11.34 28.89
CA ALA A 140 1.74 11.03 27.54
C ALA A 140 1.27 9.63 27.12
N GLY A 141 0.20 9.56 26.32
CA GLY A 141 -0.37 8.32 25.74
C GLY A 141 0.52 7.56 24.73
N THR A 142 1.83 7.82 24.78
CA THR A 142 2.88 7.36 23.85
C THR A 142 3.97 6.53 24.51
N SER A 143 3.91 6.29 25.83
CA SER A 143 4.89 5.43 26.54
C SER A 143 5.00 4.05 25.88
N ILE A 144 6.16 3.80 25.26
CA ILE A 144 6.42 2.57 24.47
C ILE A 144 6.35 1.34 25.38
N LYS A 145 6.91 1.42 26.60
CA LYS A 145 6.76 0.42 27.67
C LYS A 145 5.30 0.04 27.94
N GLY A 146 4.39 1.02 27.92
CA GLY A 146 2.96 0.78 28.11
C GLY A 146 2.27 0.04 26.95
N ARG A 147 2.94 -0.10 25.79
CA ARG A 147 2.52 -0.94 24.66
C ARG A 147 3.19 -2.32 24.68
N GLU A 148 4.44 -2.38 25.13
CA GLU A 148 5.22 -3.63 25.24
C GLU A 148 4.52 -4.66 26.14
N PHE A 149 3.99 -4.24 27.30
CA PHE A 149 3.30 -5.10 28.28
C PHE A 149 1.83 -5.45 27.95
N GLU A 150 1.25 -4.94 26.85
CA GLU A 150 -0.13 -5.29 26.47
C GLU A 150 -0.20 -6.70 25.87
N ASP A 151 -1.33 -7.39 26.06
CA ASP A 151 -1.48 -8.77 25.62
C ASP A 151 -1.51 -8.91 24.08
N PRO A 152 -1.06 -10.06 23.51
CA PRO A 152 -1.01 -10.23 22.06
C PRO A 152 -2.34 -10.05 21.33
N ARG A 153 -3.48 -10.33 21.98
CA ARG A 153 -4.81 -10.18 21.38
C ARG A 153 -5.24 -8.71 21.32
N THR A 154 -5.01 -7.94 22.38
CA THR A 154 -5.17 -6.48 22.38
C THR A 154 -4.23 -5.82 21.35
N LYS A 155 -2.99 -6.32 21.19
CA LYS A 155 -2.07 -5.85 20.15
C LYS A 155 -2.58 -6.16 18.74
N ALA A 156 -3.03 -7.38 18.47
CA ALA A 156 -3.60 -7.77 17.17
C ALA A 156 -4.87 -6.95 16.84
N GLN A 157 -5.80 -6.81 17.80
CA GLN A 157 -7.03 -6.03 17.63
C GLN A 157 -6.76 -4.54 17.36
N MET A 158 -5.71 -3.96 17.96
CA MET A 158 -5.27 -2.61 17.63
C MET A 158 -4.76 -2.51 16.19
N LYS A 159 -4.03 -3.51 15.68
CA LYS A 159 -3.59 -3.54 14.27
C LYS A 159 -4.78 -3.71 13.33
N ALA A 160 -5.75 -4.57 13.65
CA ALA A 160 -6.99 -4.76 12.89
C ALA A 160 -7.78 -3.45 12.76
N MET A 161 -8.08 -2.78 13.89
CA MET A 161 -8.83 -1.52 13.85
C MET A 161 -8.01 -0.38 13.23
N SER A 162 -6.68 -0.40 13.32
CA SER A 162 -5.82 0.57 12.60
C SER A 162 -5.88 0.36 11.09
N ALA A 163 -5.83 -0.88 10.62
CA ALA A 163 -5.97 -1.21 9.21
C ALA A 163 -7.37 -0.86 8.69
N ARG A 164 -8.43 -1.22 9.43
CA ARG A 164 -9.84 -0.87 9.09
C ARG A 164 -10.06 0.63 9.00
N ALA A 165 -9.47 1.41 9.92
CA ALA A 165 -9.51 2.87 9.86
C ALA A 165 -8.76 3.43 8.65
N LEU A 166 -7.54 2.96 8.38
CA LEU A 166 -6.77 3.41 7.21
C LEU A 166 -7.47 3.05 5.89
N TRP A 167 -8.12 1.89 5.81
CA TRP A 167 -8.96 1.48 4.68
C TRP A 167 -10.13 2.43 4.44
N GLN A 168 -10.97 2.69 5.44
CA GLN A 168 -12.13 3.58 5.27
C GLN A 168 -11.73 5.06 5.08
N LEU A 169 -10.54 5.45 5.54
CA LEU A 169 -9.98 6.79 5.31
C LEU A 169 -9.36 6.97 3.91
N CYS A 170 -8.73 5.95 3.33
CA CYS A 170 -8.10 6.06 2.01
C CYS A 170 -9.07 5.88 0.84
N ARG A 171 -10.19 5.18 1.08
CA ARG A 171 -11.28 4.94 0.12
C ARG A 171 -11.71 6.21 -0.60
N LYS A 172 -11.40 6.28 -1.90
CA LYS A 172 -11.62 7.43 -2.81
C LYS A 172 -10.97 8.77 -2.39
N ASN A 173 -9.93 8.77 -1.55
CA ASN A 173 -9.27 9.99 -1.07
C ASN A 173 -7.77 10.00 -1.44
N ILE A 174 -7.43 10.71 -2.52
CA ILE A 174 -6.04 10.80 -3.02
C ILE A 174 -5.06 11.41 -2.00
N THR A 175 -5.45 12.45 -1.26
CA THR A 175 -4.59 13.11 -0.27
C THR A 175 -4.19 12.16 0.86
N ILE A 176 -5.15 11.33 1.31
CA ILE A 176 -4.89 10.29 2.31
C ILE A 176 -4.08 9.14 1.73
N CYS A 177 -4.36 8.71 0.49
CA CYS A 177 -3.53 7.72 -0.20
C CYS A 177 -2.07 8.16 -0.30
N HIS A 178 -1.77 9.41 -0.70
CA HIS A 178 -0.43 9.98 -0.66
C HIS A 178 0.20 9.87 0.74
N THR A 179 -0.50 10.41 1.75
CA THR A 179 -0.06 10.42 3.16
C THR A 179 0.26 9.00 3.68
N ILE A 180 -0.50 7.99 3.24
CA ILE A 180 -0.27 6.58 3.58
C ILE A 180 0.93 6.02 2.81
N THR A 181 1.00 6.22 1.49
CA THR A 181 2.03 5.63 0.63
C THR A 181 3.43 6.21 0.80
N GLU A 182 3.53 7.48 1.23
CA GLU A 182 4.79 8.15 1.58
C GLU A 182 5.30 7.73 2.97
N SER A 183 4.49 7.00 3.75
CA SER A 183 4.83 6.51 5.08
C SER A 183 5.31 5.03 5.07
N ARG A 184 5.63 4.48 6.25
CA ARG A 184 5.94 3.04 6.40
C ARG A 184 4.73 2.10 6.15
N ALA A 185 3.53 2.63 5.91
CA ALA A 185 2.29 1.84 5.87
C ALA A 185 2.27 0.72 4.83
N LEU A 186 2.75 0.94 3.60
CA LEU A 186 2.77 -0.12 2.57
C LEU A 186 3.60 -1.34 3.01
N LEU A 187 4.75 -1.11 3.66
CA LEU A 187 5.57 -2.19 4.21
C LEU A 187 4.91 -2.86 5.42
N CYS A 188 4.16 -2.10 6.23
CA CYS A 188 3.35 -2.68 7.31
C CYS A 188 2.26 -3.60 6.75
N PHE A 189 1.47 -3.12 5.78
CA PHE A 189 0.41 -3.92 5.15
C PHE A 189 0.95 -5.19 4.48
N ALA A 190 2.11 -5.13 3.81
CA ALA A 190 2.74 -6.33 3.24
C ALA A 190 3.10 -7.38 4.33
N VAL A 191 3.70 -6.97 5.45
CA VAL A 191 4.03 -7.89 6.56
C VAL A 191 2.76 -8.41 7.25
N LEU A 192 1.74 -7.59 7.37
CA LEU A 192 0.46 -7.94 8.02
C LEU A 192 -0.46 -8.78 7.14
N LEU A 193 -0.35 -8.70 5.81
CA LEU A 193 -1.01 -9.63 4.89
C LEU A 193 -0.37 -11.03 4.94
N GLU A 194 0.94 -11.12 5.21
CA GLU A 194 1.64 -12.40 5.36
C GLU A 194 1.52 -13.05 6.75
N LYS A 195 1.40 -12.24 7.82
CA LYS A 195 1.56 -12.68 9.23
C LYS A 195 0.54 -12.12 10.22
N GLY A 196 -0.49 -11.43 9.75
CA GLY A 196 -1.60 -10.99 10.58
C GLY A 196 -2.48 -12.17 11.03
N THR A 197 -3.37 -11.91 11.98
CA THR A 197 -4.59 -12.72 12.15
C THR A 197 -5.59 -12.35 11.06
N ASP A 198 -6.62 -13.17 10.85
CA ASP A 198 -7.57 -13.09 9.74
C ASP A 198 -8.14 -11.66 9.52
N ASP A 199 -8.71 -11.04 10.56
CA ASP A 199 -9.11 -9.62 10.60
C ASP A 199 -8.03 -8.66 10.05
N VAL A 200 -6.79 -8.84 10.51
CA VAL A 200 -5.65 -7.98 10.21
C VAL A 200 -5.20 -8.18 8.76
N GLN A 201 -5.25 -9.41 8.25
CA GLN A 201 -4.97 -9.71 6.84
C GLN A 201 -6.05 -9.11 5.94
N HIS A 202 -7.33 -9.34 6.24
CA HIS A 202 -8.46 -8.84 5.46
C HIS A 202 -8.48 -7.31 5.41
N TYR A 203 -8.43 -6.62 6.55
CA TYR A 203 -8.39 -5.14 6.55
C TYR A 203 -7.11 -4.58 5.89
N SER A 204 -5.99 -5.31 5.90
CA SER A 204 -4.79 -4.91 5.13
C SER A 204 -4.97 -5.10 3.63
N ALA A 205 -5.59 -6.19 3.19
CA ALA A 205 -5.91 -6.45 1.79
C ALA A 205 -6.90 -5.41 1.24
N MET A 206 -7.95 -5.09 2.01
CA MET A 206 -8.94 -4.05 1.66
C MET A 206 -8.32 -2.64 1.62
N ALA A 207 -7.43 -2.30 2.56
CA ALA A 207 -6.69 -1.03 2.51
C ALA A 207 -5.83 -0.92 1.24
N LEU A 208 -5.11 -1.99 0.89
CA LEU A 208 -4.28 -2.04 -0.32
C LEU A 208 -5.12 -2.01 -1.61
N MET A 209 -6.30 -2.64 -1.62
CA MET A 209 -7.26 -2.59 -2.73
C MET A 209 -7.75 -1.17 -3.01
N GLU A 210 -8.15 -0.41 -1.99
CA GLU A 210 -8.58 0.99 -2.17
C GLU A 210 -7.40 1.90 -2.59
N ILE A 211 -6.22 1.75 -1.98
CA ILE A 211 -5.02 2.53 -2.36
C ILE A 211 -4.63 2.29 -3.83
N THR A 212 -4.68 1.03 -4.28
CA THR A 212 -4.41 0.70 -5.69
C THR A 212 -5.52 1.16 -6.62
N ALA A 213 -6.80 1.14 -6.21
CA ALA A 213 -7.91 1.68 -7.00
C ALA A 213 -7.75 3.19 -7.26
N VAL A 214 -7.46 3.97 -6.21
CA VAL A 214 -7.16 5.40 -6.35
C VAL A 214 -5.91 5.62 -7.22
N ALA A 215 -4.90 4.75 -7.13
CA ALA A 215 -3.73 4.81 -8.01
C ALA A 215 -4.06 4.44 -9.48
N ALA A 216 -5.01 3.56 -9.77
CA ALA A 216 -5.43 3.26 -11.15
C ALA A 216 -5.99 4.50 -11.86
N GLU A 217 -6.82 5.27 -11.14
CA GLU A 217 -7.37 6.55 -11.59
C GLU A 217 -6.31 7.66 -11.69
N HIS A 218 -5.33 7.71 -10.77
CA HIS A 218 -4.41 8.85 -10.62
C HIS A 218 -2.94 8.49 -10.95
N PRO A 219 -2.41 8.89 -12.13
CA PRO A 219 -1.05 8.51 -12.57
C PRO A 219 0.08 8.94 -11.63
N GLU A 220 -0.02 10.08 -10.95
CA GLU A 220 1.07 10.58 -10.10
C GLU A 220 1.25 9.76 -8.82
N LEU A 221 0.14 9.45 -8.12
CA LEU A 221 0.13 8.51 -6.99
C LEU A 221 0.67 7.14 -7.43
N ARG A 222 0.28 6.69 -8.63
CA ARG A 222 0.75 5.41 -9.20
C ARG A 222 2.25 5.39 -9.44
N ARG A 223 2.80 6.48 -10.00
CA ARG A 223 4.23 6.67 -10.29
C ARG A 223 5.08 6.81 -9.02
N SER A 224 4.55 7.43 -7.96
CA SER A 224 5.27 7.62 -6.69
C SER A 224 5.21 6.37 -5.79
N ALA A 225 4.01 5.88 -5.48
CA ALA A 225 3.79 4.81 -4.52
C ALA A 225 4.27 3.44 -5.01
N PHE A 226 3.92 3.08 -6.25
CA PHE A 226 4.13 1.72 -6.80
C PHE A 226 5.33 1.64 -7.77
N LYS A 227 6.30 2.54 -7.63
CA LYS A 227 7.54 2.53 -8.41
C LYS A 227 8.27 1.18 -8.29
N PRO A 228 8.60 0.47 -9.39
CA PRO A 228 9.27 -0.86 -9.34
C PRO A 228 10.65 -0.92 -8.66
N THR A 229 11.22 0.21 -8.22
CA THR A 229 12.44 0.27 -7.41
C THR A 229 12.17 0.39 -5.90
N SER A 230 10.93 0.64 -5.48
CA SER A 230 10.55 0.79 -4.07
C SER A 230 10.51 -0.56 -3.35
N PRO A 231 11.26 -0.76 -2.25
CA PRO A 231 11.18 -2.01 -1.47
C PRO A 231 9.79 -2.29 -0.91
N ALA A 232 9.05 -1.24 -0.54
CA ALA A 232 7.69 -1.37 -0.02
C ALA A 232 6.69 -1.78 -1.12
N ALA A 233 6.80 -1.20 -2.33
CA ALA A 233 5.97 -1.60 -3.46
C ALA A 233 6.25 -3.06 -3.86
N LYS A 234 7.53 -3.46 -3.95
CA LYS A 234 7.92 -4.85 -4.20
C LYS A 234 7.36 -5.81 -3.15
N ALA A 235 7.44 -5.44 -1.87
CA ALA A 235 6.88 -6.25 -0.79
C ALA A 235 5.36 -6.44 -0.93
N VAL A 236 4.60 -5.38 -1.22
CA VAL A 236 3.14 -5.47 -1.47
C VAL A 236 2.83 -6.37 -2.67
N VAL A 237 3.49 -6.14 -3.81
CA VAL A 237 3.30 -6.91 -5.06
C VAL A 237 3.60 -8.39 -4.85
N GLU A 238 4.68 -8.73 -4.15
CA GLU A 238 5.05 -10.13 -3.88
C GLU A 238 4.05 -10.84 -2.95
N GLN A 239 3.40 -10.13 -2.03
CA GLN A 239 2.33 -10.71 -1.18
C GLN A 239 1.02 -10.89 -1.95
N PHE A 240 0.67 -9.97 -2.87
CA PHE A 240 -0.45 -10.21 -3.78
C PHE A 240 -0.23 -11.48 -4.62
N LEU A 241 0.98 -11.70 -5.14
CA LEU A 241 1.30 -12.90 -5.92
C LEU A 241 1.09 -14.17 -5.08
N LYS A 242 1.65 -14.23 -3.88
CA LYS A 242 1.46 -15.36 -2.95
C LYS A 242 0.01 -15.65 -2.60
N VAL A 243 -0.83 -14.62 -2.42
CA VAL A 243 -2.26 -14.81 -2.12
C VAL A 243 -3.00 -15.37 -3.34
N ILE A 244 -2.72 -14.85 -4.54
CA ILE A 244 -3.35 -15.28 -5.79
C ILE A 244 -2.86 -16.68 -6.22
N GLU A 245 -1.59 -17.02 -5.98
CA GLU A 245 -1.03 -18.34 -6.29
C GLU A 245 -1.56 -19.46 -5.40
N LYS A 246 -1.93 -19.13 -4.15
CA LYS A 246 -2.57 -20.03 -3.20
C LYS A 246 -4.06 -20.21 -3.48
N GLY A 247 -4.83 -19.12 -3.44
CA GLY A 247 -6.29 -19.17 -3.55
C GLY A 247 -7.03 -19.77 -2.35
N ASP A 248 -6.39 -19.91 -1.19
CA ASP A 248 -6.96 -20.59 0.00
C ASP A 248 -8.09 -19.81 0.72
N SER A 249 -8.32 -18.53 0.39
CA SER A 249 -9.22 -17.63 1.14
C SER A 249 -9.73 -16.49 0.27
N ASP A 250 -11.03 -16.48 0.00
CA ASP A 250 -11.68 -15.54 -0.93
C ASP A 250 -11.70 -14.10 -0.40
N ASP A 251 -11.83 -13.95 0.92
CA ASP A 251 -11.71 -12.69 1.68
C ASP A 251 -10.36 -11.97 1.49
N LEU A 252 -9.32 -12.69 1.07
CA LEU A 252 -8.00 -12.16 0.73
C LEU A 252 -7.75 -12.17 -0.79
N LEU A 253 -8.27 -13.18 -1.49
CA LEU A 253 -8.10 -13.36 -2.93
C LEU A 253 -8.74 -12.22 -3.73
N ILE A 254 -10.04 -11.94 -3.51
CA ILE A 254 -10.78 -10.94 -4.30
C ILE A 254 -10.15 -9.54 -4.17
N PRO A 255 -9.78 -9.03 -2.97
CA PRO A 255 -9.08 -7.75 -2.85
C PRO A 255 -7.69 -7.75 -3.52
N CYS A 256 -6.94 -8.86 -3.47
CA CYS A 256 -5.63 -8.95 -4.13
C CYS A 256 -5.74 -8.99 -5.66
N VAL A 257 -6.69 -9.75 -6.21
CA VAL A 257 -6.99 -9.81 -7.66
C VAL A 257 -7.36 -8.43 -8.20
N LYS A 258 -8.21 -7.69 -7.47
CA LYS A 258 -8.54 -6.29 -7.75
C LYS A 258 -7.33 -5.38 -7.72
N ALA A 259 -6.50 -5.49 -6.67
CA ALA A 259 -5.32 -4.66 -6.49
C ALA A 259 -4.27 -4.87 -7.59
N VAL A 260 -4.07 -6.11 -8.04
CA VAL A 260 -3.18 -6.43 -9.16
C VAL A 260 -3.70 -5.86 -10.48
N GLY A 261 -4.99 -5.99 -10.77
CA GLY A 261 -5.59 -5.41 -11.97
C GLY A 261 -5.51 -3.88 -11.98
N ASN A 262 -5.74 -3.23 -10.83
CA ASN A 262 -5.55 -1.79 -10.65
C ASN A 262 -4.09 -1.35 -10.90
N LEU A 263 -3.13 -2.25 -10.67
CA LEU A 263 -1.71 -2.02 -10.92
C LEU A 263 -1.22 -2.47 -12.32
N ALA A 264 -2.10 -2.98 -13.20
CA ALA A 264 -1.71 -3.52 -14.50
C ALA A 264 -0.83 -2.54 -15.31
N ARG A 265 -1.19 -1.26 -15.34
CA ARG A 265 -0.43 -0.15 -15.96
C ARG A 265 0.77 0.36 -15.13
N THR A 266 1.35 -0.48 -14.25
CA THR A 266 2.60 -0.21 -13.49
C THR A 266 3.69 -1.25 -13.72
N PHE A 267 3.31 -2.44 -14.15
CA PHE A 267 4.24 -3.53 -14.36
C PHE A 267 5.11 -3.27 -15.59
N ARG A 268 6.29 -3.90 -15.63
CA ARG A 268 7.19 -3.84 -16.78
C ARG A 268 6.87 -5.02 -17.70
N ALA A 269 7.30 -4.96 -18.95
CA ALA A 269 7.19 -6.09 -19.90
C ALA A 269 7.78 -7.41 -19.35
N THR A 270 8.74 -7.32 -18.43
CA THR A 270 9.37 -8.47 -17.74
C THR A 270 8.58 -9.03 -16.57
N GLU A 271 7.48 -8.39 -16.14
CA GLU A 271 6.70 -8.75 -14.95
C GLU A 271 5.31 -9.25 -15.38
N THR A 272 5.28 -10.48 -15.88
CA THR A 272 4.08 -11.19 -16.32
C THR A 272 3.63 -12.26 -15.31
N ARG A 273 4.29 -12.38 -14.14
CA ARG A 273 4.05 -13.45 -13.15
C ARG A 273 2.60 -13.56 -12.69
N PHE A 274 1.84 -12.47 -12.72
CA PHE A 274 0.42 -12.44 -12.36
C PHE A 274 -0.52 -13.05 -13.39
N ILE A 275 -0.13 -13.10 -14.67
CA ILE A 275 -1.04 -13.47 -15.76
C ILE A 275 -1.49 -14.93 -15.65
N ALA A 276 -0.57 -15.88 -15.48
CA ALA A 276 -0.93 -17.30 -15.37
C ALA A 276 -1.71 -17.65 -14.09
N PRO A 277 -1.38 -17.12 -12.89
CA PRO A 277 -2.24 -17.23 -11.71
C PRO A 277 -3.64 -16.64 -11.92
N LEU A 278 -3.78 -15.46 -12.54
CA LEU A 278 -5.09 -14.86 -12.83
C LEU A 278 -5.89 -15.69 -13.85
N VAL A 279 -5.25 -16.25 -14.88
CA VAL A 279 -5.92 -17.14 -15.85
C VAL A 279 -6.41 -18.43 -15.19
N ARG A 280 -5.67 -19.00 -14.22
CA ARG A 280 -6.13 -20.16 -13.43
C ARG A 280 -7.37 -19.88 -12.57
N LEU A 281 -7.74 -18.61 -12.32
CA LEU A 281 -8.98 -18.24 -11.62
C LEU A 281 -10.20 -18.15 -12.56
N LEU A 282 -10.00 -18.29 -13.87
CA LEU A 282 -11.08 -18.46 -14.85
C LEU A 282 -11.57 -19.91 -14.94
N ASP A 283 -10.82 -20.86 -14.37
CA ASP A 283 -11.08 -22.31 -14.47
C ASP A 283 -11.73 -22.84 -13.18
N GLU A 284 -12.97 -23.32 -13.30
CA GLU A 284 -13.76 -23.95 -12.22
C GLU A 284 -13.65 -23.25 -10.85
N ARG A 285 -14.05 -21.97 -10.78
CA ARG A 285 -14.16 -21.19 -9.53
C ARG A 285 -15.54 -20.56 -9.35
N GLU A 286 -15.79 -20.00 -8.17
CA GLU A 286 -17.00 -19.23 -7.90
C GLU A 286 -17.16 -18.09 -8.93
N PRO A 287 -18.37 -17.82 -9.45
CA PRO A 287 -18.61 -16.77 -10.44
C PRO A 287 -18.03 -15.40 -10.07
N VAL A 288 -18.03 -15.04 -8.78
CA VAL A 288 -17.44 -13.79 -8.29
C VAL A 288 -15.93 -13.76 -8.52
N ILE A 289 -15.22 -14.85 -8.23
CA ILE A 289 -13.76 -14.96 -8.40
C ILE A 289 -13.39 -14.91 -9.89
N SER A 290 -14.09 -15.66 -10.74
CA SER A 290 -13.82 -15.67 -12.19
C SER A 290 -14.19 -14.35 -12.87
N MET A 291 -15.25 -13.68 -12.43
CA MET A 291 -15.58 -12.31 -12.86
C MET A 291 -14.44 -11.35 -12.53
N GLU A 292 -13.96 -11.34 -11.28
CA GLU A 292 -12.93 -10.39 -10.84
C GLU A 292 -11.56 -10.71 -11.45
N ALA A 293 -11.26 -11.99 -11.71
CA ALA A 293 -10.10 -12.41 -12.49
C ALA A 293 -10.17 -11.91 -13.95
N ALA A 294 -11.31 -12.05 -14.61
CA ALA A 294 -11.53 -11.51 -15.96
C ALA A 294 -11.42 -9.98 -15.98
N VAL A 295 -12.04 -9.27 -15.03
CA VAL A 295 -11.95 -7.80 -14.88
C VAL A 295 -10.52 -7.34 -14.56
N SER A 296 -9.75 -8.13 -13.82
CA SER A 296 -8.33 -7.88 -13.56
C SER A 296 -7.51 -8.02 -14.85
N LEU A 297 -7.69 -9.12 -15.59
CA LEU A 297 -7.02 -9.39 -16.87
C LEU A 297 -7.38 -8.40 -17.98
N ILE A 298 -8.61 -7.86 -18.00
CA ILE A 298 -8.99 -6.77 -18.93
C ILE A 298 -8.07 -5.57 -18.76
N LYS A 299 -7.66 -5.20 -17.54
CA LYS A 299 -6.73 -4.07 -17.31
C LYS A 299 -5.30 -4.34 -17.78
N PHE A 300 -4.95 -5.61 -18.04
CA PHE A 300 -3.71 -5.98 -18.72
C PHE A 300 -3.86 -6.00 -20.25
N ALA A 301 -5.08 -6.23 -20.76
CA ALA A 301 -5.39 -6.33 -22.19
C ALA A 301 -5.95 -5.03 -22.82
N GLU A 302 -6.34 -4.03 -22.01
CA GLU A 302 -6.92 -2.76 -22.46
C GLU A 302 -5.96 -1.94 -23.34
N SER A 303 -6.48 -1.27 -24.37
CA SER A 303 -5.69 -0.39 -25.26
C SER A 303 -4.91 0.72 -24.52
N ASP A 304 -5.39 1.13 -23.34
CA ASP A 304 -4.75 2.08 -22.43
C ASP A 304 -3.44 1.54 -21.80
N ASN A 305 -3.21 0.23 -21.86
CA ASN A 305 -2.03 -0.44 -21.35
C ASN A 305 -1.04 -0.70 -22.50
N TYR A 306 0.07 0.04 -22.51
CA TYR A 306 1.12 -0.04 -23.54
C TYR A 306 1.79 -1.44 -23.70
N LEU A 307 1.46 -2.40 -22.83
CA LEU A 307 1.92 -3.78 -22.88
C LEU A 307 0.83 -4.77 -23.35
N HIS A 308 -0.32 -4.29 -23.84
CA HIS A 308 -1.49 -5.13 -24.17
C HIS A 308 -1.14 -6.32 -25.09
N GLU A 309 -0.27 -6.18 -26.09
CA GLU A 309 0.14 -7.30 -26.95
C GLU A 309 0.96 -8.37 -26.20
N THR A 310 1.85 -7.93 -25.30
CA THR A 310 2.65 -8.85 -24.46
C THR A 310 1.76 -9.58 -23.47
N HIS A 311 0.82 -8.87 -22.84
CA HIS A 311 -0.11 -9.46 -21.88
C HIS A 311 -1.16 -10.37 -22.55
N CYS A 312 -1.75 -10.00 -23.69
CA CYS A 312 -2.66 -10.88 -24.43
C CYS A 312 -1.98 -12.18 -24.87
N ASN A 313 -0.74 -12.13 -25.37
CA ASN A 313 0.02 -13.34 -25.68
C ASN A 313 0.31 -14.19 -24.43
N ALA A 314 0.62 -13.56 -23.28
CA ALA A 314 0.80 -14.28 -22.02
C ALA A 314 -0.52 -14.91 -21.51
N ILE A 315 -1.67 -14.28 -21.74
CA ILE A 315 -3.00 -14.84 -21.41
C ILE A 315 -3.28 -16.08 -22.28
N ILE A 316 -3.04 -16.00 -23.59
CA ILE A 316 -3.17 -17.16 -24.50
C ILE A 316 -2.22 -18.29 -24.06
N ALA A 317 -0.95 -17.99 -23.80
CA ALA A 317 0.06 -18.98 -23.39
C ALA A 317 -0.25 -19.66 -22.04
N ALA A 318 -1.04 -19.03 -21.18
CA ALA A 318 -1.57 -19.61 -19.95
C ALA A 318 -2.86 -20.44 -20.15
N GLY A 319 -3.30 -20.66 -21.40
CA GLY A 319 -4.53 -21.36 -21.74
C GLY A 319 -5.79 -20.50 -21.68
N GLY A 320 -5.67 -19.17 -21.58
CA GLY A 320 -6.79 -18.26 -21.33
C GLY A 320 -7.89 -18.30 -22.39
N ALA A 321 -7.57 -18.56 -23.66
CA ALA A 321 -8.55 -18.64 -24.74
C ALA A 321 -9.65 -19.68 -24.44
N LYS A 322 -9.26 -20.92 -24.12
CA LYS A 322 -10.18 -22.03 -23.80
C LYS A 322 -11.13 -21.68 -22.64
N HIS A 323 -10.58 -21.24 -21.50
CA HIS A 323 -11.39 -20.90 -20.32
C HIS A 323 -12.35 -19.73 -20.61
N LEU A 324 -11.92 -18.73 -21.37
CA LEU A 324 -12.80 -17.62 -21.78
C LEU A 324 -13.93 -18.08 -22.69
N ILE A 325 -13.70 -19.01 -23.62
CA ILE A 325 -14.75 -19.60 -24.45
C ILE A 325 -15.77 -20.37 -23.59
N GLN A 326 -15.31 -21.17 -22.62
CA GLN A 326 -16.19 -21.87 -21.69
C GLN A 326 -17.05 -20.90 -20.88
N LEU A 327 -16.47 -19.83 -20.34
CA LEU A 327 -17.20 -18.78 -19.60
C LEU A 327 -18.13 -17.95 -20.49
N VAL A 328 -17.83 -17.77 -21.78
CA VAL A 328 -18.71 -17.08 -22.74
C VAL A 328 -19.94 -17.93 -23.09
N TYR A 329 -19.79 -19.25 -23.25
CA TYR A 329 -20.94 -20.13 -23.55
C TYR A 329 -21.76 -20.52 -22.33
N PHE A 330 -21.13 -20.79 -21.18
CA PHE A 330 -21.77 -21.45 -20.03
C PHE A 330 -21.71 -20.65 -18.73
N GLY A 331 -20.98 -19.53 -18.68
CA GLY A 331 -20.88 -18.68 -17.49
C GLY A 331 -22.14 -17.85 -17.24
N GLU A 332 -22.40 -17.52 -15.98
CA GLU A 332 -23.44 -16.56 -15.60
C GLU A 332 -23.20 -15.19 -16.25
N GLN A 333 -24.26 -14.40 -16.48
CA GLN A 333 -24.19 -13.12 -17.18
C GLN A 333 -23.12 -12.15 -16.62
N MET A 334 -22.90 -12.17 -15.29
CA MET A 334 -21.86 -11.36 -14.62
C MET A 334 -20.42 -11.75 -14.99
N VAL A 335 -20.18 -13.00 -15.39
CA VAL A 335 -18.88 -13.51 -15.85
C VAL A 335 -18.78 -13.48 -17.38
N GLN A 336 -19.87 -13.85 -18.07
CA GLN A 336 -19.97 -13.91 -19.53
C GLN A 336 -19.57 -12.59 -20.19
N ILE A 337 -20.01 -11.44 -19.66
CA ILE A 337 -19.69 -10.12 -20.22
C ILE A 337 -18.20 -9.77 -20.09
N PRO A 338 -17.57 -9.82 -18.89
CA PRO A 338 -16.11 -9.70 -18.75
C PRO A 338 -15.32 -10.70 -19.59
N SER A 339 -15.73 -11.96 -19.65
CA SER A 339 -15.02 -12.98 -20.43
C SER A 339 -15.07 -12.69 -21.93
N LEU A 340 -16.21 -12.25 -22.47
CA LEU A 340 -16.32 -11.81 -23.86
C LEU A 340 -15.49 -10.55 -24.12
N LEU A 341 -15.54 -9.56 -23.22
CA LEU A 341 -14.78 -8.32 -23.36
C LEU A 341 -13.27 -8.59 -23.42
N LEU A 342 -12.77 -9.49 -22.57
CA LEU A 342 -11.38 -9.93 -22.59
C LEU A 342 -11.02 -10.69 -23.88
N LEU A 343 -11.89 -11.61 -24.33
CA LEU A 343 -11.69 -12.35 -25.57
C LEU A 343 -11.67 -11.41 -26.79
N CYS A 344 -12.48 -10.35 -26.79
CA CYS A 344 -12.47 -9.30 -27.80
C CYS A 344 -11.17 -8.49 -27.80
N TYR A 345 -10.65 -8.07 -26.64
CA TYR A 345 -9.32 -7.41 -26.57
C TYR A 345 -8.19 -8.32 -27.06
N ILE A 346 -8.22 -9.60 -26.71
CA ILE A 346 -7.23 -10.58 -27.20
C ILE A 346 -7.29 -10.71 -28.73
N ALA A 347 -8.48 -10.88 -29.31
CA ALA A 347 -8.66 -10.94 -30.76
C ALA A 347 -8.31 -9.62 -31.49
N LEU A 348 -8.54 -8.47 -30.86
CA LEU A 348 -8.20 -7.14 -31.38
C LEU A 348 -6.68 -6.92 -31.47
N HIS A 349 -5.95 -7.28 -30.41
CA HIS A 349 -4.53 -6.96 -30.25
C HIS A 349 -3.58 -8.04 -30.77
N VAL A 350 -3.95 -9.33 -30.72
CA VAL A 350 -3.06 -10.43 -31.15
C VAL A 350 -3.71 -11.41 -32.15
N PRO A 351 -4.44 -10.95 -33.20
CA PRO A 351 -5.17 -11.82 -34.15
C PRO A 351 -4.29 -12.73 -35.01
N LYS A 352 -2.96 -12.57 -34.95
CA LYS A 352 -1.97 -13.42 -35.61
C LYS A 352 -1.65 -14.70 -34.82
N ASN A 353 -2.08 -14.80 -33.56
CA ASN A 353 -1.74 -15.93 -32.70
C ASN A 353 -2.53 -17.18 -33.11
N GLU A 354 -1.83 -18.23 -33.52
CA GLU A 354 -2.40 -19.46 -34.09
C GLU A 354 -3.39 -20.17 -33.16
N THR A 355 -3.20 -20.06 -31.83
CA THR A 355 -4.11 -20.63 -30.84
C THR A 355 -5.52 -20.05 -30.93
N LEU A 356 -5.69 -18.81 -31.41
CA LEU A 356 -7.03 -18.23 -31.67
C LEU A 356 -7.75 -18.87 -32.87
N GLY A 357 -6.99 -19.52 -33.77
CA GLY A 357 -7.54 -20.37 -34.83
C GLY A 357 -7.83 -21.79 -34.34
N GLN A 358 -6.93 -22.36 -33.53
CA GLN A 358 -7.04 -23.72 -32.97
C GLN A 358 -8.24 -23.84 -32.01
N GLU A 359 -8.47 -22.83 -31.16
CA GLU A 359 -9.60 -22.74 -30.23
C GLU A 359 -10.86 -22.14 -30.89
N GLU A 360 -10.92 -22.06 -32.21
CA GLU A 360 -12.08 -21.58 -33.00
C GLU A 360 -12.69 -20.22 -32.58
N VAL A 361 -11.89 -19.32 -31.99
CA VAL A 361 -12.36 -18.06 -31.36
C VAL A 361 -13.24 -17.22 -32.28
N LEU A 362 -12.98 -17.23 -33.59
CA LEU A 362 -13.79 -16.53 -34.59
C LEU A 362 -15.26 -17.01 -34.61
N ILE A 363 -15.51 -18.31 -34.47
CA ILE A 363 -16.86 -18.89 -34.44
C ILE A 363 -17.60 -18.42 -33.18
N VAL A 364 -16.87 -18.33 -32.05
CA VAL A 364 -17.41 -17.85 -30.76
C VAL A 364 -17.78 -16.37 -30.84
N LEU A 365 -16.94 -15.53 -31.46
CA LEU A 365 -17.26 -14.12 -31.71
C LEU A 365 -18.45 -13.97 -32.69
N GLU A 366 -18.54 -14.81 -33.73
CA GLU A 366 -19.68 -14.80 -34.65
C GLU A 366 -20.99 -15.22 -33.94
N TRP A 367 -20.95 -16.21 -33.06
CA TRP A 367 -22.07 -16.59 -32.21
C TRP A 367 -22.49 -15.45 -31.27
N CYS A 368 -21.52 -14.73 -30.68
CA CYS A 368 -21.80 -13.55 -29.87
C CYS A 368 -22.50 -12.43 -30.67
N THR A 369 -22.13 -12.22 -31.95
CA THR A 369 -22.83 -11.28 -32.85
C THR A 369 -24.27 -11.69 -33.22
N LYS A 370 -24.80 -12.78 -32.64
CA LYS A 370 -26.20 -13.21 -32.75
C LYS A 370 -26.95 -13.16 -31.41
N GLN A 371 -26.29 -12.84 -30.30
CA GLN A 371 -26.89 -12.75 -28.97
C GLN A 371 -27.26 -11.30 -28.62
N ALA A 372 -28.55 -10.98 -28.61
CA ALA A 372 -29.04 -9.62 -28.40
C ALA A 372 -28.52 -8.98 -27.09
N HIS A 373 -28.45 -9.74 -25.99
CA HIS A 373 -28.00 -9.23 -24.69
C HIS A 373 -26.49 -8.95 -24.62
N LEU A 374 -25.67 -9.56 -25.50
CA LEU A 374 -24.23 -9.30 -25.59
C LEU A 374 -23.95 -8.10 -26.51
N ILE A 375 -24.70 -7.96 -27.60
CA ILE A 375 -24.56 -6.83 -28.54
C ILE A 375 -25.03 -5.52 -27.90
N SER A 376 -26.08 -5.56 -27.06
CA SER A 376 -26.61 -4.39 -26.35
C SER A 376 -25.80 -3.95 -25.12
N GLU A 377 -24.71 -4.64 -24.77
CA GLU A 377 -23.82 -4.22 -23.69
C GLU A 377 -22.86 -3.11 -24.18
N PRO A 378 -22.88 -1.88 -23.63
CA PRO A 378 -22.13 -0.74 -24.18
C PRO A 378 -20.60 -0.89 -24.22
N ARG A 379 -20.04 -1.86 -23.47
CA ARG A 379 -18.61 -2.19 -23.50
C ARG A 379 -18.24 -3.20 -24.60
N ILE A 380 -19.21 -3.97 -25.08
CA ILE A 380 -19.04 -4.99 -26.12
C ILE A 380 -19.35 -4.41 -27.50
N GLU A 381 -20.44 -3.64 -27.61
CA GLU A 381 -20.95 -3.02 -28.85
C GLU A 381 -19.85 -2.45 -29.78
N PRO A 382 -18.93 -1.57 -29.33
CA PRO A 382 -17.90 -1.00 -30.22
C PRO A 382 -16.71 -1.92 -30.49
N ILE A 383 -16.44 -2.94 -29.66
CA ILE A 383 -15.21 -3.75 -29.73
C ILE A 383 -15.44 -5.07 -30.48
N LEU A 384 -16.56 -5.75 -30.25
CA LEU A 384 -16.86 -7.05 -30.85
C LEU A 384 -16.81 -7.05 -32.40
N PRO A 385 -17.33 -6.04 -33.13
CA PRO A 385 -17.26 -6.02 -34.59
C PRO A 385 -15.82 -5.85 -35.12
N GLU A 386 -15.03 -4.95 -34.53
CA GLU A 386 -13.63 -4.73 -34.91
C GLU A 386 -12.77 -5.94 -34.55
N ALA A 387 -12.91 -6.50 -33.34
CA ALA A 387 -12.18 -7.70 -32.90
C ALA A 387 -12.46 -8.91 -33.80
N LYS A 388 -13.73 -9.09 -34.22
CA LYS A 388 -14.12 -10.11 -35.21
C LYS A 388 -13.45 -9.83 -36.56
N SER A 389 -13.60 -8.64 -37.12
CA SER A 389 -13.06 -8.29 -38.46
C SER A 389 -11.53 -8.41 -38.52
N ARG A 390 -10.84 -8.03 -37.45
CA ARG A 390 -9.40 -8.24 -37.25
C ARG A 390 -9.04 -9.72 -37.39
N LEU A 391 -9.74 -10.60 -36.69
CA LEU A 391 -9.46 -12.03 -36.67
C LEU A 391 -9.81 -12.70 -38.02
N GLU A 392 -10.93 -12.32 -38.65
CA GLU A 392 -11.32 -12.74 -40.00
C GLU A 392 -10.22 -12.44 -41.04
N LEU A 393 -9.62 -11.24 -40.98
CA LEU A 393 -8.59 -10.81 -41.93
C LEU A 393 -7.31 -11.66 -41.86
N TYR A 394 -6.97 -12.22 -40.69
CA TYR A 394 -5.82 -13.11 -40.54
C TYR A 394 -6.16 -14.58 -40.79
N GLN A 395 -7.31 -15.07 -40.30
CA GLN A 395 -7.70 -16.47 -40.51
C GLN A 395 -8.07 -16.76 -41.98
N SER A 396 -8.64 -15.80 -42.71
CA SER A 396 -8.86 -15.93 -44.17
C SER A 396 -7.55 -16.01 -44.96
N ARG A 397 -6.51 -15.29 -44.54
CA ARG A 397 -5.16 -15.36 -45.14
C ARG A 397 -4.45 -16.68 -44.83
N GLY A 398 -4.65 -17.24 -43.64
CA GLY A 398 -4.10 -18.56 -43.26
C GLY A 398 -4.78 -19.76 -43.94
N ARG A 399 -6.00 -19.60 -44.46
CA ARG A 399 -6.70 -20.63 -45.27
C ARG A 399 -6.35 -20.60 -46.76
N GLY A 400 -5.49 -19.67 -47.19
CA GLY A 400 -4.82 -19.75 -48.49
C GLY A 400 -3.45 -20.43 -48.31
N PHE A 401 -3.20 -21.50 -49.08
CA PHE A 401 -1.99 -22.34 -49.00
C PHE A 401 -1.83 -23.19 -47.72
N HIS A 402 -2.66 -24.22 -47.56
CA HIS A 402 -2.24 -25.63 -47.73
C HIS A 402 -3.47 -26.54 -47.90
#